data_AF-A0A924VLK4-F1
#
_entry.id   AF-A0A924VLK4-F1
#
_cell.length_a   1.000
_cell.length_b   1.000
_cell.length_c   1.000
_cell.angle_alpha   90.00
_cell.angle_beta   90.00
_cell.angle_gamma   90.00
#
_symmetry.space_group_name_H-M   'P 1'
#
loop_
_entity.id
_entity.type
_entity.pdbx_description
1 polymer ?
#
loop_
_entity_poly.entity_id
_entity_poly.type
_entity_poly.pdbx_seq_one_letter_code
_entity_poly.pdbx_strand_id
1 'polypeptide(L)'
;MATDDETFTTAMRGYNRDEVDTAIQDLRRELIKANSDKAEAAKELKRLHATVDDLQAEIEETGSPTYSGLGTKLENTLRVAEEQSTRLISQADIDAEKLRSGVQAEVTKLRTDAMESAEKSVADAHATVGRILDSANSEASELLERTRAEAEAITQDALRDAAAIRGAVATEAAEARATAKRESAAVRAEAEREAAELKAV
;
A
#
# COMPACT_ATOMS: atom_id res chain seq x y z
N MET A 1 54.72 4.47 80.20
CA MET A 1 54.01 3.77 81.29
C MET A 1 55.07 3.31 82.25
N ALA A 2 54.91 3.63 83.54
CA ALA A 2 55.94 3.55 84.56
C ALA A 2 56.55 2.16 84.69
N THR A 3 57.89 2.08 84.76
CA THR A 3 58.56 0.93 85.36
C THR A 3 58.55 1.17 86.87
N ASP A 4 57.67 0.48 87.58
CA ASP A 4 57.77 0.35 89.03
C ASP A 4 59.12 -0.33 89.33
N ASP A 5 59.99 0.34 90.07
CA ASP A 5 61.21 -0.25 90.64
C ASP A 5 60.79 -1.24 91.74
N GLU A 6 60.42 -2.47 91.35
CA GLU A 6 60.28 -3.60 92.26
C GLU A 6 61.67 -3.95 92.80
N THR A 7 61.99 -3.37 93.96
CA THR A 7 63.24 -3.63 94.67
C THR A 7 63.15 -4.99 95.36
N PHE A 8 63.95 -5.95 94.90
CA PHE A 8 64.05 -7.29 95.51
C PHE A 8 64.40 -7.20 97.00
N THR A 9 63.76 -8.01 97.83
CA THR A 9 64.06 -8.07 99.28
C THR A 9 65.44 -8.71 99.53
N THR A 10 66.14 -8.37 100.62
CA THR A 10 67.49 -8.89 100.92
C THR A 10 67.47 -10.05 101.94
N ALA A 11 68.00 -11.21 101.55
CA ALA A 11 68.34 -12.33 102.42
C ALA A 11 69.81 -12.24 102.88
N MET A 12 70.20 -13.00 103.92
CA MET A 12 71.51 -12.89 104.65
C MET A 12 72.78 -12.77 103.78
N ARG A 13 72.76 -13.13 102.49
CA ARG A 13 73.87 -12.97 101.54
C ARG A 13 73.45 -12.45 100.14
N GLY A 14 72.41 -11.63 100.02
CA GLY A 14 72.02 -11.01 98.74
C GLY A 14 70.51 -10.84 98.54
N TYR A 15 70.07 -10.58 97.31
CA TYR A 15 68.64 -10.48 96.97
C TYR A 15 67.91 -11.82 97.09
N ASN A 16 66.60 -11.76 97.37
CA ASN A 16 65.73 -12.91 97.50
C ASN A 16 65.67 -13.66 96.17
N ARG A 17 66.18 -14.89 96.19
CA ARG A 17 66.35 -15.71 95.00
C ARG A 17 65.02 -16.00 94.30
N ASP A 18 63.95 -16.22 95.05
CA ASP A 18 62.65 -16.61 94.48
C ASP A 18 61.97 -15.42 93.77
N GLU A 19 62.12 -14.21 94.32
CA GLU A 19 61.65 -12.96 93.69
C GLU A 19 62.43 -12.64 92.41
N VAL A 20 63.76 -12.81 92.45
CA VAL A 20 64.63 -12.61 91.28
C VAL A 20 64.36 -13.65 90.19
N ASP A 21 64.20 -14.93 90.54
CA ASP A 21 63.87 -15.98 89.58
C ASP A 21 62.49 -15.74 88.93
N THR A 22 61.52 -15.21 89.68
CA THR A 22 60.20 -14.83 89.14
C THR A 22 60.29 -13.66 88.17
N ALA A 23 60.99 -12.57 88.54
CA ALA A 23 61.18 -11.41 87.67
C ALA A 23 61.97 -11.77 86.39
N ILE A 24 62.97 -12.65 86.48
CA ILE A 24 63.70 -13.15 85.31
C ILE A 24 62.78 -14.00 84.42
N GLN A 25 61.88 -14.81 85.00
CA GLN A 25 60.90 -15.56 84.23
C GLN A 25 59.90 -14.63 83.53
N ASP A 26 59.47 -13.55 84.17
CA ASP A 26 58.57 -12.55 83.58
C ASP A 26 59.24 -11.76 82.46
N LEU A 27 60.46 -11.28 82.66
CA LEU A 27 61.26 -10.65 81.60
C LEU A 27 61.51 -11.60 80.43
N ARG A 28 61.72 -12.89 80.69
CA ARG A 28 61.82 -13.90 79.62
C ARG A 28 60.50 -14.08 78.88
N ARG A 29 59.37 -14.13 79.59
CA ARG A 29 58.03 -14.19 78.97
C ARG A 29 57.76 -12.97 78.11
N GLU A 30 58.06 -11.78 78.62
CA GLU A 30 57.93 -10.52 77.88
C GLU A 30 58.85 -10.47 76.67
N LEU A 31 60.10 -10.92 76.79
CA LEU A 31 61.03 -10.98 75.67
C LEU A 31 60.54 -11.96 74.58
N ILE A 32 59.99 -13.11 74.96
CA ILE A 32 59.39 -14.06 74.01
C ILE A 32 58.19 -13.42 73.31
N LYS A 33 57.31 -12.74 74.06
CA LYS A 33 56.16 -12.03 73.52
C LYS A 33 56.56 -10.88 72.58
N ALA A 34 57.52 -10.05 72.98
CA ALA A 34 58.00 -8.96 72.15
C ALA A 34 58.65 -9.48 70.85
N ASN A 35 59.34 -10.62 70.91
CA ASN A 35 59.90 -11.27 69.72
C ASN A 35 58.81 -11.86 68.81
N SER A 36 57.74 -12.45 69.36
CA SER A 36 56.60 -12.92 68.55
C SER A 36 55.89 -11.75 67.87
N ASP A 37 55.61 -10.68 68.61
CA ASP A 37 54.91 -9.49 68.11
C ASP A 37 55.74 -8.81 67.02
N LYS A 38 57.07 -8.73 67.19
CA LYS A 38 57.98 -8.22 66.16
C LYS A 38 57.98 -9.09 64.90
N ALA A 39 57.94 -10.41 65.04
CA ALA A 39 57.88 -11.32 63.89
C ALA A 39 56.55 -11.21 63.14
N GLU A 40 55.44 -11.01 63.85
CA GLU A 40 54.13 -10.79 63.27
C GLU A 40 54.05 -9.44 62.55
N ALA A 41 54.52 -8.36 63.18
CA ALA A 41 54.60 -7.04 62.57
C ALA A 41 55.47 -7.03 61.30
N ALA A 42 56.58 -7.78 61.29
CA ALA A 42 57.44 -7.91 60.11
C ALA A 42 56.73 -8.64 58.95
N LYS A 43 55.91 -9.66 59.23
CA LYS A 43 55.08 -10.33 58.22
C LYS A 43 54.03 -9.39 57.65
N GLU A 44 53.38 -8.63 58.51
CA GLU A 44 52.35 -7.68 58.10
C GLU A 44 52.93 -6.53 57.28
N LEU A 45 54.10 -6.01 57.64
CA LEU A 45 54.87 -5.04 56.84
C LEU A 45 55.19 -5.58 55.45
N LYS A 46 55.60 -6.85 55.35
CA LYS A 46 55.89 -7.48 54.06
C LYS A 46 54.62 -7.61 53.21
N ARG A 47 53.49 -7.97 53.82
CA ARG A 47 52.18 -8.05 53.15
C ARG A 47 51.73 -6.69 52.65
N LEU A 48 51.82 -5.66 53.51
CA LEU A 48 51.49 -4.28 53.16
C LEU A 48 52.36 -3.75 52.02
N HIS A 49 53.68 -4.00 52.05
CA HIS A 49 54.55 -3.60 50.93
C HIS A 49 54.17 -4.31 49.63
N ALA A 50 53.88 -5.61 49.65
CA ALA A 50 53.42 -6.32 48.45
C ALA A 50 52.13 -5.69 47.88
N THR A 51 51.16 -5.36 48.74
CA THR A 51 49.94 -4.67 48.31
C THR A 51 50.22 -3.28 47.75
N VAL A 52 51.17 -2.54 48.34
CA VAL A 52 51.57 -1.21 47.84
C VAL A 52 52.20 -1.33 46.46
N ASP A 53 53.09 -2.32 46.25
CA ASP A 53 53.73 -2.56 44.95
C ASP A 53 52.67 -2.97 43.89
N ASP A 54 51.72 -3.84 44.24
CA ASP A 54 50.62 -4.25 43.36
C ASP A 54 49.72 -3.05 42.96
N LEU A 55 49.35 -2.22 43.94
CA LEU A 55 48.54 -1.01 43.69
C LEU A 55 49.31 0.04 42.89
N GLN A 56 50.63 0.17 43.10
CA GLN A 56 51.48 1.04 42.29
C GLN A 56 51.52 0.57 40.84
N ALA A 57 51.61 -0.75 40.59
CA ALA A 57 51.56 -1.31 39.24
C ALA A 57 50.20 -1.05 38.54
N GLU A 58 49.08 -1.21 39.25
CA GLU A 58 47.74 -0.91 38.72
C GLU A 58 47.54 0.59 38.40
N ILE A 59 48.11 1.47 39.25
CA ILE A 59 48.11 2.92 39.02
C ILE A 59 49.02 3.29 37.84
N GLU A 60 50.18 2.65 37.67
CA GLU A 60 51.05 2.87 36.50
C GLU A 60 50.37 2.43 35.20
N GLU A 61 49.65 1.30 35.22
CA GLU A 61 48.84 0.81 34.10
C GLU A 61 47.72 1.79 33.73
N THR A 62 47.14 2.46 34.73
CA THR A 62 46.10 3.48 34.55
C THR A 62 46.68 4.87 34.17
N GLY A 63 47.87 5.20 34.68
CA GLY A 63 48.49 6.53 34.63
C GLY A 63 49.43 6.75 33.44
N SER A 64 49.94 5.69 32.82
CA SER A 64 50.74 5.74 31.59
C SER A 64 50.18 4.77 30.55
N PRO A 65 49.15 5.14 29.76
CA PRO A 65 48.69 4.31 28.66
C PRO A 65 49.83 4.16 27.65
N THR A 66 50.52 3.03 27.68
CA THR A 66 51.60 2.73 26.75
C THR A 66 51.04 2.76 25.31
N TYR A 67 51.87 3.16 24.34
CA TYR A 67 51.53 3.23 22.90
C TYR A 67 50.88 1.92 22.37
N SER A 68 51.18 0.79 23.02
CA SER A 68 50.59 -0.53 22.80
C SER A 68 49.10 -0.64 23.18
N GLY A 69 48.66 -0.03 24.28
CA GLY A 69 47.27 -0.05 24.76
C GLY A 69 46.34 0.87 23.95
N LEU A 70 46.88 1.95 23.40
CA LEU A 70 46.19 2.79 22.41
C LEU A 70 45.94 2.02 21.10
N GLY A 71 46.89 1.19 20.67
CA GLY A 71 46.74 0.31 19.49
C GLY A 71 45.61 -0.70 19.64
N THR A 72 45.52 -1.37 20.80
CA THR A 72 44.45 -2.37 21.07
C THR A 72 43.07 -1.74 21.22
N LYS A 73 42.97 -0.54 21.80
CA LYS A 73 41.71 0.23 21.82
C LYS A 73 41.30 0.69 20.42
N LEU A 74 42.26 1.16 19.61
CA LEU A 74 42.00 1.59 18.24
C LEU A 74 41.57 0.41 17.37
N GLU A 75 42.23 -0.74 17.48
CA GLU A 75 41.87 -1.98 16.79
C GLU A 75 40.48 -2.47 17.18
N ASN A 76 40.14 -2.49 18.47
CA ASN A 76 38.78 -2.82 18.91
C ASN A 76 37.73 -1.84 18.39
N THR A 77 38.05 -0.54 18.35
CA THR A 77 37.13 0.48 17.82
C THR A 77 36.91 0.30 16.32
N LEU A 78 37.99 0.06 15.55
CA LEU A 78 37.91 -0.21 14.11
C LEU A 78 37.15 -1.50 13.82
N ARG A 79 37.40 -2.57 14.58
CA ARG A 79 36.67 -3.84 14.45
C ARG A 79 35.18 -3.67 14.72
N VAL A 80 34.80 -2.94 15.78
CA VAL A 80 33.40 -2.64 16.08
C VAL A 80 32.77 -1.78 14.98
N ALA A 81 33.49 -0.77 14.48
CA ALA A 81 33.01 0.09 13.40
C ALA A 81 32.81 -0.70 12.09
N GLU A 82 33.72 -1.62 11.76
CA GLU A 82 33.62 -2.50 10.58
C GLU A 82 32.45 -3.49 10.70
N GLU A 83 32.26 -4.10 11.87
CA GLU A 83 31.11 -4.95 12.16
C GLU A 83 29.78 -4.16 12.07
N GLN A 84 29.76 -2.94 12.58
CA GLN A 84 28.59 -2.06 12.50
C GLN A 84 28.32 -1.63 11.05
N SER A 85 29.36 -1.30 10.29
CA SER A 85 29.23 -0.93 8.88
C SER A 85 28.71 -2.10 8.05
N THR A 86 29.26 -3.30 8.25
CA THR A 86 28.80 -4.52 7.56
C THR A 86 27.34 -4.83 7.90
N ARG A 87 26.95 -4.68 9.17
CA ARG A 87 25.54 -4.82 9.59
C ARG A 87 24.64 -3.77 8.95
N LEU A 88 25.08 -2.51 8.90
CA LEU A 88 24.31 -1.43 8.29
C LEU A 88 24.11 -1.64 6.79
N ILE A 89 25.15 -2.06 6.07
CA ILE A 89 25.09 -2.37 4.64
C ILE A 89 24.13 -3.53 4.39
N SER A 90 24.28 -4.64 5.14
CA SER A 90 23.39 -5.80 5.03
C SER A 90 21.93 -5.43 5.30
N GLN A 91 21.68 -4.60 6.32
CA GLN A 91 20.32 -4.12 6.62
C GLN A 91 19.77 -3.24 5.49
N ALA A 92 20.57 -2.32 4.96
CA ALA A 92 20.18 -1.47 3.84
C ALA A 92 19.87 -2.28 2.57
N ASP A 93 20.65 -3.33 2.29
CA ASP A 93 20.42 -4.24 1.17
C ASP A 93 19.10 -5.02 1.34
N ILE A 94 18.83 -5.53 2.54
CA ILE A 94 17.57 -6.21 2.87
C ILE A 94 16.38 -5.26 2.68
N ASP A 95 16.49 -4.03 3.18
CA ASP A 95 15.42 -3.05 3.08
C ASP A 95 15.20 -2.59 1.63
N ALA A 96 16.27 -2.42 0.86
CA ALA A 96 16.21 -2.10 -0.56
C ALA A 96 15.53 -3.23 -1.35
N GLU A 97 15.87 -4.49 -1.08
CA GLU A 97 15.25 -5.63 -1.76
C GLU A 97 13.78 -5.79 -1.38
N LYS A 98 13.45 -5.60 -0.09
CA LYS A 98 12.06 -5.60 0.37
C LYS A 98 11.26 -4.49 -0.30
N LEU A 99 11.80 -3.28 -0.38
CA LEU A 99 11.17 -2.17 -1.08
C LEU A 99 10.96 -2.48 -2.56
N ARG A 100 12.00 -2.98 -3.26
CA ARG A 100 11.90 -3.38 -4.67
C ARG A 100 10.83 -4.44 -4.89
N SER A 101 10.78 -5.48 -4.06
CA SER A 101 9.76 -6.52 -4.15
C SER A 101 8.35 -5.98 -3.90
N GLY A 102 8.21 -5.05 -2.94
CA GLY A 102 6.94 -4.41 -2.60
C GLY A 102 6.41 -3.56 -3.74
N VAL A 103 7.28 -2.70 -4.31
CA VAL A 103 6.96 -1.87 -5.48
C VAL A 103 6.62 -2.75 -6.67
N GLN A 104 7.38 -3.82 -6.93
CA GLN A 104 7.09 -4.72 -8.05
C GLN A 104 5.71 -5.40 -7.91
N ALA A 105 5.36 -5.83 -6.70
CA ALA A 105 4.05 -6.41 -6.41
C ALA A 105 2.93 -5.37 -6.58
N GLU A 106 3.12 -4.16 -6.08
CA GLU A 106 2.15 -3.07 -6.20
C GLU A 106 1.94 -2.65 -7.67
N VAL A 107 3.02 -2.51 -8.45
CA VAL A 107 2.95 -2.21 -9.88
C VAL A 107 2.23 -3.31 -10.65
N THR A 108 2.50 -4.58 -10.32
CA THR A 108 1.84 -5.72 -10.96
C THR A 108 0.35 -5.75 -10.64
N LYS A 109 -0.01 -5.48 -9.38
CA LYS A 109 -1.40 -5.35 -8.95
C LYS A 109 -2.10 -4.20 -9.67
N LEU A 110 -1.51 -3.00 -9.63
CA LEU A 110 -2.07 -1.82 -10.30
C LEU A 110 -2.28 -2.05 -11.80
N ARG A 111 -1.32 -2.71 -12.47
CA ARG A 111 -1.44 -3.07 -13.88
C ARG A 111 -2.59 -4.03 -14.12
N THR A 112 -2.74 -5.04 -13.27
CA THR A 112 -3.82 -6.04 -13.39
C THR A 112 -5.19 -5.39 -13.18
N ASP A 113 -5.34 -4.59 -12.12
CA ASP A 113 -6.56 -3.86 -11.79
C ASP A 113 -6.93 -2.87 -12.93
N ALA A 114 -5.94 -2.19 -13.50
CA ALA A 114 -6.15 -1.27 -14.63
C ALA A 114 -6.58 -2.01 -15.91
N MET A 115 -5.99 -3.18 -16.19
CA MET A 115 -6.38 -4.02 -17.33
C MET A 115 -7.80 -4.54 -17.18
N GLU A 116 -8.16 -5.07 -16.00
CA GLU A 116 -9.52 -5.56 -15.73
C GLU A 116 -10.56 -4.44 -15.85
N SER A 117 -10.26 -3.26 -15.30
CA SER A 117 -11.14 -2.08 -15.40
C SER A 117 -11.31 -1.62 -16.86
N ALA A 118 -10.24 -1.62 -17.64
CA ALA A 118 -10.29 -1.27 -19.06
C ALA A 118 -11.11 -2.30 -19.86
N GLU A 119 -10.89 -3.59 -19.64
CA GLU A 119 -11.65 -4.67 -20.28
C GLU A 119 -13.14 -4.57 -19.96
N LYS A 120 -13.49 -4.35 -18.69
CA LYS A 120 -14.87 -4.13 -18.26
C LYS A 120 -15.49 -2.92 -18.94
N SER A 121 -14.76 -1.79 -19.00
CA SER A 121 -15.25 -0.57 -19.65
C SER A 121 -15.53 -0.78 -21.14
N VAL A 122 -14.66 -1.52 -21.83
CA VAL A 122 -14.84 -1.89 -23.24
C VAL A 122 -16.03 -2.83 -23.42
N ALA A 123 -16.19 -3.84 -22.56
CA ALA A 123 -17.33 -4.75 -22.60
C ALA A 123 -18.67 -4.01 -22.38
N ASP A 124 -18.73 -3.11 -21.39
CA ASP A 124 -19.91 -2.30 -21.10
C ASP A 124 -20.26 -1.36 -22.26
N ALA A 125 -19.24 -0.76 -22.89
CA ALA A 125 -19.42 0.07 -24.09
C ALA A 125 -19.96 -0.75 -25.27
N HIS A 126 -19.40 -1.93 -25.54
CA HIS A 126 -19.91 -2.82 -26.59
C HIS A 126 -21.34 -3.29 -26.32
N ALA A 127 -21.68 -3.65 -25.09
CA ALA A 127 -23.04 -4.04 -24.71
C ALA A 127 -24.04 -2.88 -24.91
N THR A 128 -23.62 -1.65 -24.60
CA THR A 128 -24.44 -0.46 -24.79
C THR A 128 -24.63 -0.12 -26.27
N VAL A 129 -23.58 -0.21 -27.08
CA VAL A 129 -23.66 -0.05 -28.53
C VAL A 129 -24.57 -1.11 -29.15
N GLY A 130 -24.46 -2.37 -28.73
CA GLY A 130 -25.35 -3.44 -29.17
C GLY A 130 -26.82 -3.13 -28.90
N ARG A 131 -27.15 -2.72 -27.67
CA ARG A 131 -28.51 -2.29 -27.30
C ARG A 131 -29.03 -1.13 -28.15
N ILE A 132 -28.19 -0.13 -28.43
CA ILE A 132 -28.57 1.02 -29.27
C ILE A 132 -28.84 0.58 -30.71
N LEU A 133 -27.98 -0.28 -31.27
CA LEU A 133 -28.16 -0.79 -32.63
C LEU A 133 -29.42 -1.65 -32.76
N ASP A 134 -29.69 -2.51 -31.78
CA ASP A 134 -30.90 -3.34 -31.78
C ASP A 134 -32.16 -2.48 -31.69
N SER A 135 -32.19 -1.47 -30.81
CA SER A 135 -33.30 -0.51 -30.72
C SER A 135 -33.49 0.25 -32.03
N ALA A 136 -32.41 0.81 -32.59
CA ALA A 136 -32.45 1.57 -33.84
C ALA A 136 -32.95 0.71 -35.02
N ASN A 137 -32.51 -0.56 -35.11
CA ASN A 137 -32.97 -1.47 -36.14
C ASN A 137 -34.46 -1.84 -35.97
N SER A 138 -34.92 -2.04 -34.74
CA SER A 138 -36.33 -2.31 -34.46
C SER A 138 -37.20 -1.10 -34.83
N GLU A 139 -36.81 0.09 -34.39
CA GLU A 139 -37.52 1.34 -34.70
C GLU A 139 -37.54 1.64 -36.21
N ALA A 140 -36.42 1.43 -36.89
CA ALA A 140 -36.35 1.59 -38.34
C ALA A 140 -37.26 0.59 -39.09
N SER A 141 -37.30 -0.66 -38.62
CA SER A 141 -38.18 -1.68 -39.21
C SER A 141 -39.65 -1.35 -38.99
N GLU A 142 -40.03 -0.94 -37.79
CA GLU A 142 -41.40 -0.52 -37.47
C GLU A 142 -41.82 0.70 -38.30
N LEU A 143 -40.93 1.69 -38.44
CA LEU A 143 -41.16 2.87 -39.28
C LEU A 143 -41.38 2.47 -40.74
N LEU A 144 -40.54 1.59 -41.29
CA LEU A 144 -40.68 1.13 -42.68
C LEU A 144 -42.00 0.41 -42.90
N GLU A 145 -42.40 -0.48 -42.00
CA GLU A 145 -43.68 -1.20 -42.12
C GLU A 145 -44.87 -0.26 -42.01
N ARG A 146 -44.84 0.70 -41.07
CA ARG A 146 -45.89 1.72 -40.96
C ARG A 146 -45.98 2.57 -42.23
N THR A 147 -44.86 3.08 -42.74
CA THR A 147 -44.84 3.91 -43.95
C THR A 147 -45.30 3.13 -45.18
N ARG A 148 -44.98 1.82 -45.29
CA ARG A 148 -45.50 0.96 -46.36
C ARG A 148 -47.01 0.79 -46.28
N ALA A 149 -47.54 0.51 -45.09
CA ALA A 149 -48.97 0.37 -44.88
C ALA A 149 -49.73 1.67 -45.18
N GLU A 150 -49.20 2.82 -44.76
CA GLU A 150 -49.75 4.14 -45.08
C GLU A 150 -49.73 4.43 -46.60
N ALA A 151 -48.61 4.13 -47.26
CA ALA A 151 -48.50 4.30 -48.71
C ALA A 151 -49.51 3.41 -49.45
N GLU A 152 -49.67 2.15 -49.04
CA GLU A 152 -50.66 1.26 -49.61
C GLU A 152 -52.09 1.80 -49.40
N ALA A 153 -52.42 2.23 -48.18
CA ALA A 153 -53.73 2.83 -47.90
C ALA A 153 -54.02 4.05 -48.78
N ILE A 154 -53.07 4.98 -48.91
CA ILE A 154 -53.20 6.17 -49.77
C ILE A 154 -53.41 5.74 -51.23
N THR A 155 -52.66 4.75 -51.72
CA THR A 155 -52.84 4.27 -53.11
C THR A 155 -54.20 3.62 -53.33
N GLN A 156 -54.71 2.85 -52.37
CA GLN A 156 -56.03 2.23 -52.47
C GLN A 156 -57.14 3.27 -52.45
N ASP A 157 -57.04 4.28 -51.59
CA ASP A 157 -58.01 5.37 -51.54
C ASP A 157 -57.98 6.20 -52.84
N ALA A 158 -56.79 6.54 -53.36
CA ALA A 158 -56.67 7.21 -54.64
C ALA A 158 -57.26 6.40 -55.82
N LEU A 159 -57.10 5.07 -55.81
CA LEU A 159 -57.70 4.18 -56.81
C LEU A 159 -59.24 4.15 -56.72
N ARG A 160 -59.79 4.13 -55.50
CA ARG A 160 -61.24 4.19 -55.26
C ARG A 160 -61.81 5.52 -55.74
N ASP A 161 -61.18 6.64 -55.40
CA ASP A 161 -61.59 7.96 -55.85
C ASP A 161 -61.54 8.08 -57.38
N ALA A 162 -60.46 7.60 -58.00
CA ALA A 162 -60.35 7.55 -59.46
C ALA A 162 -61.42 6.65 -60.12
N ALA A 163 -61.82 5.56 -59.47
CA ALA A 163 -62.92 4.72 -59.96
C ALA A 163 -64.28 5.43 -59.81
N ALA A 164 -64.52 6.12 -58.69
CA ALA A 164 -65.74 6.90 -58.46
C ALA A 164 -65.89 8.04 -59.47
N ILE A 165 -64.81 8.81 -59.70
CA ILE A 165 -64.78 9.89 -60.71
C ILE A 165 -65.07 9.33 -62.10
N ARG A 166 -64.43 8.22 -62.49
CA ARG A 166 -64.70 7.58 -63.80
C ARG A 166 -66.15 7.11 -63.92
N GLY A 167 -66.74 6.57 -62.86
CA GLY A 167 -68.15 6.19 -62.82
C GLY A 167 -69.09 7.38 -63.01
N ALA A 168 -68.83 8.50 -62.32
CA ALA A 168 -69.59 9.73 -62.46
C ALA A 168 -69.48 10.29 -63.89
N VAL A 169 -68.27 10.40 -64.44
CA VAL A 169 -68.04 10.88 -65.82
C VAL A 169 -68.71 9.97 -66.86
N ALA A 170 -68.67 8.65 -66.68
CA ALA A 170 -69.34 7.72 -67.59
C ALA A 170 -70.87 7.91 -67.58
N THR A 171 -71.45 8.19 -66.41
CA THR A 171 -72.88 8.45 -66.22
C THR A 171 -73.27 9.77 -66.88
N GLU A 172 -72.54 10.86 -66.60
CA GLU A 172 -72.75 12.17 -67.21
C GLU A 172 -72.62 12.11 -68.74
N ALA A 173 -71.61 11.40 -69.26
CA ALA A 173 -71.42 11.20 -70.69
C ALA A 173 -72.54 10.36 -71.33
N ALA A 174 -73.15 9.42 -70.60
CA ALA A 174 -74.30 8.66 -71.08
C ALA A 174 -75.56 9.53 -71.12
N GLU A 175 -75.79 10.34 -70.09
CA GLU A 175 -76.90 11.30 -70.02
C GLU A 175 -76.79 12.36 -71.12
N ALA A 176 -75.62 12.98 -71.30
CA ALA A 176 -75.37 13.96 -72.35
C ALA A 176 -75.62 13.37 -73.75
N ARG A 177 -75.16 12.13 -74.01
CA ARG A 177 -75.42 11.43 -75.27
C ARG A 177 -76.91 11.12 -75.47
N ALA A 178 -77.62 10.73 -74.42
CA ALA A 178 -79.05 10.48 -74.48
C ALA A 178 -79.84 11.76 -74.78
N THR A 179 -79.50 12.87 -74.12
CA THR A 179 -80.07 14.19 -74.37
C THR A 179 -79.81 14.65 -75.80
N ALA A 180 -78.56 14.63 -76.25
CA ALA A 180 -78.21 15.01 -77.62
C ALA A 180 -78.94 14.16 -78.69
N LYS A 181 -79.11 12.85 -78.43
CA LYS A 181 -79.88 11.98 -79.34
C LYS A 181 -81.35 12.34 -79.38
N ARG A 182 -81.97 12.70 -78.24
CA ARG A 182 -83.37 13.16 -78.18
C ARG A 182 -83.55 14.49 -78.90
N GLU A 183 -82.66 15.46 -78.65
CA GLU A 183 -82.68 16.76 -79.31
C GLU A 183 -82.50 16.63 -80.82
N SER A 184 -81.52 15.83 -81.28
CA SER A 184 -81.31 15.55 -82.69
C SER A 184 -82.52 14.90 -83.36
N ALA A 185 -83.19 13.95 -82.67
CA ALA A 185 -84.41 13.35 -83.17
C ALA A 185 -85.58 14.34 -83.26
N ALA A 186 -85.71 15.24 -82.28
CA ALA A 186 -86.72 16.30 -82.27
C ALA A 186 -86.52 17.28 -83.44
N VAL A 187 -85.29 17.79 -83.62
CA VAL A 187 -84.93 18.68 -84.74
C VAL A 187 -85.20 18.00 -86.09
N ARG A 188 -84.86 16.71 -86.22
CA ARG A 188 -85.12 15.96 -87.45
C ARG A 188 -86.62 15.80 -87.70
N ALA A 189 -87.42 15.51 -86.69
CA ALA A 189 -88.87 15.37 -86.83
C ALA A 189 -89.54 16.71 -87.20
N GLU A 190 -89.07 17.82 -86.63
CA GLU A 190 -89.51 19.17 -86.98
C GLU A 190 -89.17 19.49 -88.44
N ALA A 191 -87.92 19.25 -88.87
CA ALA A 191 -87.50 19.44 -90.26
C ALA A 191 -88.28 18.55 -91.26
N GLU A 192 -88.55 17.28 -90.90
CA GLU A 192 -89.37 16.38 -91.71
C GLU A 192 -90.81 16.89 -91.84
N ARG A 193 -91.37 17.46 -90.77
CA ARG A 193 -92.71 18.08 -90.77
C ARG A 193 -92.75 19.33 -91.66
N GLU A 194 -91.81 20.26 -91.50
CA GLU A 194 -91.72 21.47 -92.32
C GLU A 194 -91.56 21.11 -93.81
N ALA A 195 -90.72 20.12 -94.13
CA ALA A 195 -90.54 19.65 -95.50
C ALA A 195 -91.81 19.01 -96.08
N ALA A 196 -92.62 18.34 -95.26
CA ALA A 196 -93.91 17.80 -95.69
C ALA A 196 -94.94 18.92 -95.94
N GLU A 197 -94.97 19.94 -95.07
CA GLU A 197 -95.84 21.12 -95.24
C GLU A 197 -95.48 21.91 -96.52
N LEU A 198 -94.19 22.09 -96.84
CA LEU A 198 -93.74 22.72 -98.10
C LEU A 198 -94.11 21.93 -99.36
N LYS A 199 -94.23 20.60 -99.28
CA LYS A 199 -94.64 19.76 -100.42
C LYS A 199 -96.16 19.70 -100.63
N ALA A 200 -96.93 20.13 -99.64
CA ALA A 200 -98.40 20.15 -99.68
C ALA A 200 -98.99 21.46 -100.24
N VAL A 201 -98.13 22.44 -100.53
CA VAL A 201 -98.44 23.71 -101.23
C VAL A 201 -98.02 23.58 -102.69
#